data_AF-A0A7X1L9B8-F1
#
_entry.id   AF-A0A7X1L9B8-F1
#
_cell.length_a   1.000
_cell.length_b   1.000
_cell.length_c   1.000
_cell.angle_alpha   90.00
_cell.angle_beta   90.00
_cell.angle_gamma   90.00
#
_symmetry.space_group_name_H-M   'P 1'
#
loop_
_entity.id
_entity.type
_entity.pdbx_description
1 polymer ?
#
loop_
_entity_poly.entity_id
_entity_poly.type
_entity_poly.pdbx_seq_one_letter_code
_entity_poly.pdbx_strand_id
1 'polypeptide(L)'
;MICTTVRNGEECVFMTQNGCSFNGGSCNAVIESCSGCSRSKEYETGWYCAAAPDPALKWKNGSCNIATHVTMTVKQEKAKLNPIKASKRGG
;
A
#
# COMPACT_ATOMS: atom_id res chain seq x y z
N MET A 1 13.22 -1.42 12.79
CA MET A 1 13.48 -2.64 13.60
C MET A 1 13.29 -3.85 12.70
N ILE A 2 14.10 -4.88 12.88
CA ILE A 2 14.08 -6.07 12.00
C ILE A 2 12.93 -6.98 12.44
N CYS A 3 12.10 -7.42 11.49
CA CYS A 3 11.07 -8.42 11.76
C CYS A 3 11.74 -9.77 12.07
N THR A 4 11.27 -10.44 13.12
CA THR A 4 11.74 -11.79 13.52
C THR A 4 10.64 -12.84 13.43
N THR A 5 9.48 -12.47 12.87
CA THR A 5 8.33 -13.37 12.71
C THR A 5 8.29 -13.92 11.29
N VAL A 6 7.40 -13.42 10.43
CA VAL A 6 7.18 -13.95 9.08
C VAL A 6 8.18 -13.42 8.06
N ARG A 7 8.54 -12.13 8.15
CA ARG A 7 9.51 -11.46 7.26
C ARG A 7 10.88 -11.38 7.93
N ASN A 8 11.41 -12.53 8.36
CA ASN A 8 12.63 -12.58 9.15
C ASN A 8 13.78 -11.86 8.42
N GLY A 9 14.42 -10.88 9.08
CA GLY A 9 15.52 -10.12 8.49
C GLY A 9 15.13 -8.86 7.70
N GLU A 10 13.83 -8.59 7.48
CA GLU A 10 13.39 -7.37 6.78
C GLU A 10 13.10 -6.23 7.77
N GLU A 11 13.41 -5.00 7.37
CA GLU A 11 13.05 -3.81 8.12
C GLU A 11 11.52 -3.63 8.17
N CYS A 12 10.96 -3.70 9.37
CA CYS A 12 9.53 -3.63 9.60
C CYS A 12 9.20 -2.50 10.56
N VAL A 13 8.36 -1.58 10.09
CA VAL A 13 7.87 -0.42 10.88
C VAL A 13 6.87 -0.82 11.97
N PHE A 14 6.24 -1.99 11.82
CA PHE A 14 5.29 -2.53 12.79
C PHE A 14 5.96 -3.35 13.90
N MET A 15 7.25 -3.64 13.76
CA MET A 15 8.00 -4.42 14.73
C MET A 15 8.44 -3.53 15.89
N THR A 16 8.02 -3.89 17.10
CA THR A 16 8.36 -3.22 18.35
C THR A 16 9.16 -4.16 19.26
N GLN A 17 9.66 -3.66 20.40
CA GLN A 17 10.37 -4.52 21.37
C GLN A 17 9.48 -5.63 21.94
N ASN A 18 8.17 -5.39 22.01
CA ASN A 18 7.17 -6.36 22.47
C ASN A 18 6.67 -7.30 21.34
N GLY A 19 7.28 -7.23 20.16
CA GLY A 19 6.87 -7.99 18.97
C GLY A 19 6.13 -7.16 17.93
N CYS A 20 5.45 -7.84 17.01
CA CYS A 20 4.71 -7.18 15.94
C CYS A 20 3.45 -6.51 16.51
N SER A 21 3.34 -5.19 16.37
CA SER A 21 2.19 -4.40 16.83
C SER A 21 0.94 -4.58 15.95
N PHE A 22 1.04 -5.35 14.87
CA PHE A 22 -0.10 -5.61 13.99
C PHE A 22 -1.13 -6.52 14.68
N ASN A 23 -2.41 -6.33 14.36
CA ASN A 23 -3.50 -7.09 14.96
C ASN A 23 -3.35 -8.58 14.64
N GLY A 24 -3.11 -9.41 15.66
CA GLY A 24 -2.77 -10.83 15.52
C GLY A 24 -1.26 -11.16 15.63
N GLY A 25 -0.40 -10.18 15.92
CA GLY A 25 1.00 -10.41 16.26
C GLY A 25 1.90 -10.88 15.12
N SER A 26 1.41 -10.93 13.88
CA SER A 26 2.14 -11.41 12.70
C SER A 26 1.60 -10.77 11.42
N CYS A 27 2.38 -10.79 10.32
CA CYS A 27 1.86 -10.33 9.03
C CYS A 27 1.12 -11.47 8.31
N ASN A 28 0.13 -11.12 7.50
CA ASN A 28 -0.65 -12.04 6.69
C ASN A 28 -0.05 -12.18 5.27
N ALA A 29 -0.23 -13.36 4.70
CA ALA A 29 0.26 -13.68 3.36
C ALA A 29 -0.44 -12.84 2.28
N VAL A 30 0.21 -12.68 1.14
CA VAL A 30 -0.37 -12.02 -0.04
C VAL A 30 -1.57 -12.81 -0.58
N ILE A 31 -2.53 -12.08 -1.15
CA ILE A 31 -3.70 -12.66 -1.82
C ILE A 31 -3.48 -12.73 -3.33
N GLU A 32 -4.35 -13.42 -4.05
CA GLU A 32 -4.27 -13.55 -5.52
C GLU A 32 -4.22 -12.19 -6.24
N SER A 33 -4.94 -11.19 -5.73
CA SER A 33 -4.91 -9.81 -6.26
C SER A 33 -3.54 -9.14 -6.16
N CYS A 34 -2.62 -9.64 -5.32
CA CYS A 34 -1.26 -9.13 -5.23
C CYS A 34 -0.32 -9.71 -6.31
N SER A 35 -0.79 -10.65 -7.13
CA SER A 35 0.02 -11.25 -8.21
C SER A 35 0.58 -10.18 -9.15
N GLY A 36 1.89 -10.21 -9.38
CA GLY A 36 2.61 -9.22 -10.20
C GLY A 36 2.94 -7.90 -9.49
N CYS A 37 2.69 -7.77 -8.19
CA CYS A 37 3.15 -6.60 -7.43
C CYS A 37 4.66 -6.69 -7.13
N SER A 38 5.43 -5.64 -7.42
CA SER A 38 6.87 -5.60 -7.12
C SER A 38 7.21 -5.61 -5.62
N ARG A 39 6.17 -5.47 -4.77
CA ARG A 39 6.29 -5.42 -3.31
C ARG A 39 6.00 -6.76 -2.64
N SER A 40 5.46 -7.75 -3.37
CA SER A 40 5.33 -9.11 -2.86
C SER A 40 6.67 -9.82 -2.96
N LYS A 41 7.15 -10.34 -1.83
CA LYS A 41 8.38 -11.12 -1.74
C LYS A 41 8.07 -12.47 -1.12
N GLU A 42 8.79 -13.47 -1.57
CA GLU A 42 8.77 -14.80 -1.00
C GLU A 42 9.73 -14.87 0.20
N TYR A 43 9.26 -15.48 1.27
CA TYR A 43 9.99 -15.76 2.50
C TYR A 43 9.80 -17.24 2.86
N GLU A 44 10.55 -17.74 3.82
CA GLU A 44 10.47 -19.15 4.27
C GLU A 44 9.05 -19.56 4.71
N THR A 45 8.26 -18.62 5.20
CA THR A 45 6.88 -18.84 5.66
C THR A 45 5.83 -18.70 4.54
N GLY A 46 6.23 -18.26 3.34
CA GLY A 46 5.35 -18.02 2.21
C GLY A 46 5.52 -16.61 1.62
N TRP A 47 4.51 -16.15 0.88
CA TRP A 47 4.55 -14.87 0.18
C TRP A 47 3.97 -13.74 1.02
N TYR A 48 4.74 -12.67 1.23
CA TYR A 48 4.32 -11.53 2.05
C TYR A 48 4.58 -10.18 1.34
N CYS A 49 3.80 -9.18 1.71
CA CYS A 49 3.98 -7.82 1.24
C CYS A 49 5.04 -7.11 2.11
N ALA A 50 6.07 -6.54 1.47
CA ALA A 50 7.11 -5.78 2.18
C ALA A 50 6.58 -4.45 2.76
N ALA A 51 5.52 -3.90 2.17
CA ALA A 51 5.01 -2.57 2.52
C ALA A 51 3.77 -2.61 3.43
N ALA A 52 3.03 -3.72 3.50
CA ALA A 52 1.82 -3.83 4.31
C ALA A 52 1.80 -5.16 5.08
N PRO A 53 1.43 -5.14 6.37
CA PRO A 53 1.34 -6.34 7.19
C PRO A 53 0.12 -7.19 6.81
N ASP A 54 -0.91 -6.59 6.23
CA ASP A 54 -2.09 -7.30 5.75
C ASP A 54 -2.51 -6.77 4.37
N PRO A 55 -2.28 -7.56 3.32
CA PRO A 55 -2.66 -7.18 1.97
C PRO A 55 -4.18 -7.27 1.77
N ALA A 56 -4.88 -8.23 2.37
CA ALA A 56 -6.33 -8.39 2.21
C ALA A 56 -7.11 -7.14 2.66
N LEU A 57 -6.71 -6.51 3.76
CA LEU A 57 -7.27 -5.24 4.24
C LEU A 57 -7.04 -4.08 3.26
N LYS A 58 -5.93 -4.08 2.52
CA LYS A 58 -5.68 -3.07 1.48
C LYS A 58 -6.60 -3.25 0.28
N TRP A 59 -7.02 -4.48 0.00
CA TRP A 59 -7.94 -4.80 -1.09
C TRP A 59 -9.43 -4.77 -0.68
N LYS A 60 -9.72 -4.74 0.62
CA LYS A 60 -11.10 -4.75 1.14
C LYS A 60 -11.96 -3.59 0.64
N ASN A 61 -11.37 -2.40 0.46
CA ASN A 61 -12.08 -1.20 0.02
C ASN A 61 -11.84 -0.87 -1.48
N GLY A 62 -11.33 -1.82 -2.27
CA GLY A 62 -11.03 -1.63 -3.69
C GLY A 62 -9.60 -2.02 -4.04
N SER A 63 -9.00 -1.36 -5.02
CA SER A 63 -7.61 -1.63 -5.39
C SER A 63 -6.64 -1.16 -4.30
N CYS A 64 -5.65 -1.98 -4.00
CA CYS A 64 -4.59 -1.62 -3.07
C CYS A 64 -3.86 -0.34 -3.52
N ASN A 65 -3.82 0.67 -2.65
CA ASN A 65 -3.25 1.99 -2.92
C ASN A 65 -1.72 1.99 -3.14
N ILE A 66 -1.07 0.86 -2.89
CA ILE A 66 0.35 0.62 -3.10
C ILE A 66 0.58 -0.55 -4.05
N ALA A 67 -0.41 -0.98 -4.84
CA ALA A 67 -0.14 -1.94 -5.90
C ALA A 67 0.65 -1.25 -7.01
N THR A 68 1.85 -1.75 -7.34
CA THR A 68 2.64 -1.20 -8.47
C THR A 68 2.10 -1.66 -9.82
N HIS A 69 1.41 -2.79 -9.85
CA HIS A 69 0.80 -3.34 -11.07
C HIS A 69 -0.58 -2.73 -11.37
N VAL A 70 -1.29 -2.24 -10.35
CA VAL A 70 -2.54 -1.51 -10.57
C VAL A 70 -2.19 -0.06 -10.85
N THR A 71 -2.09 0.27 -12.13
CA THR A 71 -2.24 1.66 -12.56
C THR A 71 -3.69 2.04 -12.29
N MET A 72 -3.96 2.62 -11.13
CA MET A 72 -5.18 3.41 -10.97
C MET A 72 -5.05 4.54 -11.97
N THR A 73 -5.68 4.37 -13.14
CA THR A 73 -6.06 5.47 -14.00
C THR A 73 -6.97 6.33 -13.15
N VAL A 74 -6.36 7.20 -12.34
CA VAL A 74 -6.99 8.40 -11.83
C VAL A 74 -7.42 9.08 -13.11
N LYS A 75 -8.68 8.87 -13.47
CA LYS A 75 -9.38 9.71 -14.42
C LYS A 75 -9.28 11.07 -13.74
N GLN A 76 -8.21 11.80 -14.06
CA GLN A 76 -8.12 13.22 -13.86
C GLN A 76 -9.26 13.73 -14.73
N GLU A 77 -10.47 13.72 -14.17
CA GLU A 77 -11.49 14.64 -14.59
C GLU A 77 -10.82 15.99 -14.38
N LYS A 78 -10.22 16.46 -15.47
CA LYS A 78 -9.70 17.81 -15.63
C LYS A 78 -10.83 18.66 -15.12
N ALA A 79 -10.72 19.08 -13.86
CA ALA A 79 -11.57 20.10 -13.31
C ALA A 79 -11.37 21.27 -14.29
N LYS A 80 -12.36 21.48 -15.15
CA LYS A 80 -12.46 22.65 -16.00
C LYS A 80 -12.57 23.81 -15.03
N LEU A 81 -11.43 24.29 -14.55
CA LEU A 81 -11.29 25.61 -13.96
C LEU A 81 -11.62 26.57 -15.10
N ASN A 82 -12.90 26.94 -15.21
CA ASN A 82 -13.35 27.98 -16.13
C ASN A 82 -12.71 29.29 -15.70
N PRO A 83 -11.84 29.91 -16.52
CA PRO A 83 -11.25 31.19 -16.20
C PRO A 83 -12.24 32.32 -16.54
N ILE A 84 -13.37 32.40 -15.82
CA ILE A 84 -14.30 33.55 -15.90
C ILE A 84 -14.35 34.28 -14.55
N LYS A 85 -13.18 34.70 -14.03
CA LYS A 85 -13.11 35.77 -13.03
C LYS A 85 -11.72 36.43 -12.89
N ALA A 86 -10.96 36.54 -13.98
CA ALA A 86 -9.66 37.22 -13.99
C ALA A 86 -9.62 38.49 -14.87
N SER A 87 -10.75 38.96 -15.39
CA SER A 87 -10.81 40.20 -16.17
C SER A 87 -11.81 41.18 -15.58
N LYS A 88 -11.48 41.76 -14.42
CA LYS A 88 -11.99 43.09 -14.02
C LYS A 88 -11.08 43.77 -12.99
N ARG A 89 -9.83 44.04 -13.40
CA ARG A 89 -9.02 45.16 -12.91
C ARG A 89 -8.16 45.63 -14.08
N GLY A 90 -8.57 46.73 -14.72
CA GLY A 90 -7.88 47.33 -15.85
C GLY A 90 -8.86 48.22 -16.61
N GLY A 91 -8.94 49.49 -16.19
CA GLY A 91 -9.87 50.50 -16.71
C GLY A 91 -10.51 51.27 -15.57
#